data_AF-A0A0F7S4F8-F1
#
_entry.id   AF-A0A0F7S4F8-F1
#
_cell.length_a   1.000
_cell.length_b   1.000
_cell.length_c   1.000
_cell.angle_alpha   90.00
_cell.angle_beta   90.00
_cell.angle_gamma   90.00
#
_symmetry.space_group_name_H-M   'P 1'
#
loop_
_entity.id
_entity.type
_entity.pdbx_description
1 polymer ?
#
loop_
_entity_poly.entity_id
_entity_poly.type
_entity_poly.pdbx_seq_one_letter_code
_entity_poly.pdbx_strand_id
1 'polypeptide(L)'
;MPLAGPSRLAASTGLVPRSTAAGRISSPLQLRNLSRSSSSKKPYTLPTEASTSRYLLPIADSIALPQRRARQRILDIDAQLGPQPHSHFLRDRHSRQHTYLRISLTEKCNLRCLYCMPEDGVPLTPSANLLSTSEVERLAALFVSQGVNKIRLTGGEPTVRSDLPQIVASLNSLKQHGLEQIGITTNGIALGRRKLDTLVHNGLTHLNVSLDTLDPFQFEFMTRRRGHQAVLDCIERALALGLPSVKINVVVIKGLNDTNDVVDFVRFTKDKPITIRFIEYMPFDGNKWQVQKLVPYRHLVKTIQQEFPTFERVANRDDPNDTSKHWRVP
;
A
#
# COMPACT_ATOMS: atom_id res chain seq x y z
N MET A 1 2.18 -12.43 -18.74
CA MET A 1 2.79 -12.46 -17.39
C MET A 1 3.76 -11.32 -17.19
N PRO A 2 3.47 -10.36 -16.29
CA PRO A 2 4.40 -9.32 -15.88
C PRO A 2 5.42 -9.80 -14.80
N LEU A 3 6.72 -9.58 -15.01
CA LEU A 3 7.81 -9.85 -14.04
C LEU A 3 8.41 -8.54 -13.50
N ALA A 4 8.38 -8.29 -12.18
CA ALA A 4 8.85 -7.03 -11.58
C ALA A 4 10.20 -7.15 -10.84
N GLY A 5 11.11 -6.18 -11.01
CA GLY A 5 12.40 -6.12 -10.31
C GLY A 5 12.98 -4.69 -10.18
N PRO A 6 13.79 -4.39 -9.14
CA PRO A 6 14.35 -3.07 -8.91
C PRO A 6 15.60 -2.78 -9.76
N SER A 7 15.80 -1.48 -10.03
CA SER A 7 16.98 -0.96 -10.71
C SER A 7 18.23 -0.96 -9.82
N ARG A 8 19.37 -1.26 -10.44
CA ARG A 8 20.76 -1.26 -9.97
C ARG A 8 21.04 -0.53 -8.64
N LEU A 9 21.64 -1.25 -7.68
CA LEU A 9 22.43 -0.64 -6.61
C LEU A 9 23.85 -1.21 -6.64
N ALA A 10 24.81 -0.30 -6.82
CA ALA A 10 26.24 -0.57 -6.79
C ALA A 10 26.71 -0.69 -5.33
N ALA A 11 27.59 -1.66 -5.07
CA ALA A 11 28.23 -1.86 -3.78
C ALA A 11 29.40 -0.88 -3.61
N SER A 12 29.45 -0.16 -2.48
CA SER A 12 30.66 0.51 -2.02
C SER A 12 30.98 0.03 -0.60
N THR A 13 32.11 -0.66 -0.49
CA THR A 13 32.78 -1.13 0.73
C THR A 13 33.37 0.03 1.52
N GLY A 14 33.21 0.03 2.85
CA GLY A 14 33.89 0.95 3.76
C GLY A 14 33.92 0.40 5.19
N LEU A 15 35.06 -0.14 5.59
CA LEU A 15 35.39 -0.63 6.93
C LEU A 15 35.61 0.54 7.91
N VAL A 16 35.09 0.42 9.14
CA VAL A 16 35.57 1.19 10.31
C VAL A 16 35.57 0.27 11.54
N PRO A 17 36.68 0.17 12.30
CA PRO A 17 36.74 -0.67 13.50
C PRO A 17 36.35 0.08 14.79
N ARG A 18 35.89 -0.71 15.77
CA ARG A 18 35.60 -0.34 17.16
C ARG A 18 36.87 0.00 17.95
N SER A 19 36.76 0.95 18.88
CA SER A 19 37.67 1.12 20.00
C SER A 19 36.88 1.31 21.31
N THR A 20 37.29 0.57 22.33
CA THR A 20 36.83 0.57 23.72
C THR A 20 37.84 1.29 24.60
N ALA A 21 37.41 2.16 25.52
CA ALA A 21 38.12 2.38 26.79
C ALA A 21 37.22 3.09 27.81
N ALA A 22 37.23 2.54 29.02
CA ALA A 22 36.55 3.03 30.21
C ALA A 22 37.44 4.01 30.99
N GLY A 23 36.81 4.91 31.74
CA GLY A 23 37.48 5.76 32.74
C GLY A 23 36.48 6.61 33.52
N ARG A 24 36.06 6.14 34.69
CA ARG A 24 35.37 6.93 35.74
C ARG A 24 36.41 7.69 36.56
N ILE A 25 36.06 8.87 37.11
CA ILE A 25 36.35 9.34 38.49
C ILE A 25 35.53 10.63 38.81
N SER A 26 34.75 10.52 39.91
CA SER A 26 34.22 11.48 40.92
C SER A 26 33.81 12.96 40.64
N SER A 27 32.49 13.19 40.71
CA SER A 27 31.65 14.08 41.60
C SER A 27 32.28 15.05 42.65
N PRO A 28 31.49 15.88 43.39
CA PRO A 28 30.46 16.88 43.02
C PRO A 28 30.55 18.21 43.85
N LEU A 29 29.82 19.28 43.49
CA LEU A 29 29.58 20.48 44.34
C LEU A 29 28.09 20.87 44.19
N GLN A 30 27.24 20.55 45.18
CA GLN A 30 26.86 21.32 46.38
C GLN A 30 25.59 22.19 46.21
N LEU A 31 24.51 21.70 46.81
CA LEU A 31 23.29 22.42 47.19
C LEU A 31 23.54 23.25 48.47
N ARG A 32 22.94 24.44 48.56
CA ARG A 32 22.71 25.14 49.85
C ARG A 32 21.32 25.80 49.91
N ASN A 33 20.55 25.31 50.88
CA ASN A 33 19.73 25.99 51.90
C ASN A 33 18.40 26.72 51.56
N LEU A 34 17.30 26.01 51.88
CA LEU A 34 16.23 26.32 52.84
C LEU A 34 16.05 27.77 53.36
N SER A 35 14.82 28.30 53.30
CA SER A 35 14.08 28.81 54.48
C SER A 35 12.56 28.97 54.21
N ARG A 36 11.76 28.72 55.26
CA ARG A 36 10.28 28.84 55.36
C ARG A 36 9.89 30.13 56.11
N SER A 37 8.59 30.45 56.09
CA SER A 37 7.80 31.41 56.91
C SER A 37 7.59 32.79 56.27
N SER A 38 6.48 33.50 56.41
CA SER A 38 5.13 33.25 56.96
C SER A 38 4.21 34.35 56.44
N SER A 39 2.91 34.10 56.55
CA SER A 39 1.74 34.92 56.21
C SER A 39 1.74 36.36 56.74
N SER A 40 1.34 37.32 55.89
CA SER A 40 0.85 38.64 56.30
C SER A 40 -0.28 39.12 55.39
N LYS A 41 -1.42 39.50 56.00
CA LYS A 41 -2.65 39.99 55.39
C LYS A 41 -2.54 41.50 55.09
N LYS A 42 -2.89 41.93 53.87
CA LYS A 42 -3.37 43.31 53.60
C LYS A 42 -4.46 43.30 52.50
N PRO A 43 -5.40 44.27 52.52
CA PRO A 43 -6.72 44.13 51.93
C PRO A 43 -6.79 44.47 50.44
N TYR A 44 -7.75 43.82 49.79
CA TYR A 44 -8.14 43.97 48.40
C TYR A 44 -8.68 45.40 48.15
N THR A 45 -8.10 46.10 47.18
CA THR A 45 -8.64 47.35 46.61
C THR A 45 -9.11 47.06 45.19
N LEU A 46 -10.37 47.36 44.89
CA LEU A 46 -10.93 47.25 43.54
C LEU A 46 -10.31 48.33 42.64
N PRO A 47 -9.74 47.99 41.47
CA PRO A 47 -9.33 48.99 40.51
C PRO A 47 -10.55 49.49 39.71
N THR A 48 -10.76 50.79 39.81
CA THR A 48 -11.66 51.63 39.03
C THR A 48 -11.39 51.50 37.53
N GLU A 49 -12.47 51.62 36.75
CA GLU A 49 -12.51 51.54 35.29
C GLU A 49 -11.48 52.46 34.60
N ALA A 50 -10.60 51.85 33.80
CA ALA A 50 -9.81 52.55 32.79
C ALA A 50 -9.73 51.69 31.52
N SER A 51 -10.61 52.01 30.57
CA SER A 51 -10.49 51.85 29.10
C SER A 51 -9.41 50.87 28.59
N THR A 52 -9.82 49.64 28.29
CA THR A 52 -9.09 48.70 27.41
C THR A 52 -9.96 48.24 26.24
N SER A 53 -10.44 49.20 25.44
CA SER A 53 -10.82 48.91 24.06
C SER A 53 -9.58 49.01 23.16
N ARG A 54 -8.84 47.90 23.05
CA ARG A 54 -7.92 47.57 21.95
C ARG A 54 -7.31 46.20 22.24
N TYR A 55 -7.26 45.33 21.23
CA TYR A 55 -6.75 43.95 21.21
C TYR A 55 -7.75 42.81 21.52
N LEU A 56 -8.76 42.69 20.67
CA LEU A 56 -9.32 41.38 20.29
C LEU A 56 -9.22 41.27 18.76
N LEU A 57 -8.07 40.81 18.26
CA LEU A 57 -8.00 40.28 16.89
C LEU A 57 -8.50 38.83 16.93
N PRO A 58 -9.42 38.40 16.05
CA PRO A 58 -9.94 37.05 16.09
C PRO A 58 -8.84 36.07 15.65
N ILE A 59 -8.63 35.02 16.45
CA ILE A 59 -7.76 33.88 16.13
C ILE A 59 -8.11 33.23 14.76
N ALA A 60 -9.31 33.48 14.23
CA ALA A 60 -9.75 33.04 12.90
C ALA A 60 -8.90 33.60 11.74
N ASP A 61 -8.37 34.82 11.84
CA ASP A 61 -7.63 35.44 10.73
C ASP A 61 -6.22 34.86 10.54
N SER A 62 -5.61 34.32 11.61
CA SER A 62 -4.24 33.78 11.57
C SER A 62 -4.12 32.44 10.83
N ILE A 63 -5.20 31.65 10.82
CA ILE A 63 -5.29 30.38 10.06
C ILE A 63 -5.75 30.64 8.61
N ALA A 64 -6.56 31.68 8.39
CA ALA A 64 -7.09 32.02 7.08
C ALA A 64 -6.01 32.53 6.10
N LEU A 65 -5.00 33.26 6.60
CA LEU A 65 -3.92 33.83 5.78
C LEU A 65 -3.02 32.77 5.10
N PRO A 66 -2.53 31.73 5.81
CA PRO A 66 -1.80 30.61 5.18
C PRO A 66 -2.65 29.84 4.15
N GLN A 67 -3.92 29.58 4.47
CA GLN A 67 -4.83 28.85 3.57
C GLN A 67 -5.14 29.65 2.29
N ARG A 68 -5.35 30.97 2.41
CA ARG A 68 -5.53 31.86 1.25
C ARG A 68 -4.28 31.92 0.37
N ARG A 69 -3.09 32.00 0.97
CA ARG A 69 -1.82 31.99 0.22
C ARG A 69 -1.60 30.67 -0.53
N ALA A 70 -1.88 29.53 0.11
CA ALA A 70 -1.80 28.23 -0.55
C ALA A 70 -2.79 28.14 -1.73
N ARG A 71 -4.03 28.60 -1.53
CA ARG A 71 -5.07 28.60 -2.57
C ARG A 71 -4.72 29.53 -3.74
N GLN A 72 -4.19 30.72 -3.48
CA GLN A 72 -3.75 31.63 -4.54
C GLN A 72 -2.60 31.04 -5.34
N ARG A 73 -1.61 30.44 -4.65
CA ARG A 73 -0.47 29.80 -5.31
C ARG A 73 -0.88 28.60 -6.19
N ILE A 74 -1.90 27.86 -5.77
CA ILE A 74 -2.52 26.78 -6.57
C ILE A 74 -3.13 27.37 -7.85
N LEU A 75 -3.93 28.43 -7.73
CA LEU A 75 -4.57 29.08 -8.88
C LEU A 75 -3.55 29.66 -9.87
N ASP A 76 -2.47 30.26 -9.38
CA ASP A 76 -1.41 30.84 -10.23
C ASP A 76 -0.65 29.75 -11.00
N ILE A 77 -0.40 28.60 -10.35
CA ILE A 77 0.21 27.42 -10.98
C ILE A 77 -0.73 26.88 -12.06
N ASP A 78 -2.02 26.68 -11.73
CA ASP A 78 -3.02 26.16 -12.67
C ASP A 78 -3.19 27.07 -13.90
N ALA A 79 -3.14 28.39 -13.71
CA ALA A 79 -3.22 29.37 -14.80
C ALA A 79 -2.01 29.33 -15.76
N GLN A 80 -0.81 28.98 -15.25
CA GLN A 80 0.41 28.88 -16.06
C GLN A 80 0.50 27.61 -16.90
N LEU A 81 -0.23 26.56 -16.54
CA LEU A 81 -0.07 25.23 -17.13
C LEU A 81 -1.02 24.93 -18.29
N GLY A 82 -2.01 25.79 -18.52
CA GLY A 82 -3.09 25.57 -19.49
C GLY A 82 -4.03 24.43 -19.07
N PRO A 83 -5.15 24.20 -19.79
CA PRO A 83 -6.03 23.07 -19.53
C PRO A 83 -5.32 21.76 -19.89
N GLN A 84 -4.64 21.18 -18.91
CA GLN A 84 -4.03 19.87 -19.05
C GLN A 84 -5.07 18.79 -18.70
N PRO A 85 -5.13 17.67 -19.46
CA PRO A 85 -5.99 16.53 -19.11
C PRO A 85 -5.61 15.88 -17.77
N HIS A 86 -4.48 16.28 -17.19
CA HIS A 86 -3.94 15.73 -15.95
C HIS A 86 -3.49 16.83 -15.00
N SER A 87 -3.78 16.67 -13.70
CA SER A 87 -3.37 17.63 -12.68
C SER A 87 -1.85 17.68 -12.54
N HIS A 88 -1.31 18.90 -12.57
CA HIS A 88 0.11 19.13 -12.27
C HIS A 88 0.48 18.75 -10.83
N PHE A 89 -0.47 18.76 -9.90
CA PHE A 89 -0.24 18.34 -8.52
C PHE A 89 0.10 16.85 -8.38
N LEU A 90 -0.26 16.03 -9.38
CA LEU A 90 0.00 14.60 -9.40
C LEU A 90 1.16 14.21 -10.34
N ARG A 91 2.03 15.17 -10.68
CA ARG A 91 3.29 14.90 -11.40
C ARG A 91 4.47 14.98 -10.45
N ASP A 92 5.34 13.98 -10.48
CA ASP A 92 6.55 13.97 -9.65
C ASP A 92 7.75 14.66 -10.32
N ARG A 93 8.88 14.73 -9.59
CA ARG A 93 10.14 15.32 -10.06
C ARG A 93 10.82 14.56 -11.21
N HIS A 94 10.41 13.31 -11.45
CA HIS A 94 10.82 12.51 -12.59
C HIS A 94 9.85 12.62 -13.77
N SER A 95 8.88 13.55 -13.69
CA SER A 95 7.85 13.75 -14.71
C SER A 95 6.88 12.59 -14.90
N ARG A 96 6.74 11.73 -13.90
CA ARG A 96 5.76 10.64 -13.92
C ARG A 96 4.41 11.15 -13.45
N GLN A 97 3.35 10.82 -14.19
CA GLN A 97 1.98 11.16 -13.82
C GLN A 97 1.40 10.09 -12.89
N HIS A 98 0.92 10.48 -11.72
CA HIS A 98 0.23 9.59 -10.79
C HIS A 98 -1.25 9.46 -11.16
N THR A 99 -1.58 8.37 -11.85
CA THR A 99 -2.95 8.01 -12.24
C THR A 99 -3.55 6.91 -11.36
N TYR A 100 -2.76 6.41 -10.39
CA TYR A 100 -3.06 5.22 -9.60
C TYR A 100 -2.97 5.52 -8.10
N LEU A 101 -4.08 5.28 -7.38
CA LEU A 101 -4.15 5.39 -5.93
C LEU A 101 -4.30 4.01 -5.28
N ARG A 102 -3.44 3.70 -4.32
CA ARG A 102 -3.54 2.48 -3.49
C ARG A 102 -3.99 2.86 -2.09
N ILE A 103 -5.10 2.29 -1.64
CA ILE A 103 -5.69 2.59 -0.32
C ILE A 103 -5.55 1.35 0.56
N SER A 104 -4.76 1.48 1.64
CA SER A 104 -4.67 0.46 2.69
C SER A 104 -5.80 0.65 3.68
N LEU A 105 -6.76 -0.27 3.68
CA LEU A 105 -8.00 -0.13 4.44
C LEU A 105 -7.91 -0.61 5.89
N THR A 106 -6.96 -1.50 6.17
CA THR A 106 -6.79 -2.17 7.47
C THR A 106 -5.41 -2.80 7.55
N GLU A 107 -4.87 -2.96 8.75
CA GLU A 107 -3.65 -3.71 9.03
C GLU A 107 -3.96 -5.18 9.39
N LYS A 108 -5.21 -5.49 9.71
CA LYS A 108 -5.64 -6.85 10.08
C LYS A 108 -5.52 -7.78 8.89
N CYS A 109 -4.96 -8.97 9.12
CA CYS A 109 -4.91 -10.05 8.15
C CYS A 109 -5.33 -11.35 8.81
N ASN A 110 -6.05 -12.20 8.07
CA ASN A 110 -6.41 -13.57 8.47
C ASN A 110 -5.31 -14.60 8.15
N LEU A 111 -4.20 -14.20 7.52
CA LEU A 111 -3.01 -15.02 7.26
C LEU A 111 -1.78 -14.56 8.07
N ARG A 112 -0.77 -15.43 8.16
CA ARG A 112 0.53 -15.16 8.83
C ARG A 112 1.69 -15.60 7.96
N CYS A 113 1.72 -15.10 6.72
CA CYS A 113 2.65 -15.55 5.69
C CYS A 113 4.11 -15.34 6.10
N LEU A 114 4.96 -16.35 5.86
CA LEU A 114 6.36 -16.39 6.28
C LEU A 114 7.18 -15.16 5.87
N TYR A 115 6.84 -14.54 4.75
CA TYR A 115 7.56 -13.39 4.19
C TYR A 115 6.92 -12.03 4.50
N CYS A 116 5.74 -12.00 5.11
CA CYS A 116 4.93 -10.78 5.27
C CYS A 116 4.65 -10.44 6.73
N MET A 117 4.14 -11.39 7.51
CA MET A 117 3.74 -11.14 8.90
C MET A 117 4.34 -12.20 9.82
N PRO A 118 5.00 -11.82 10.94
CA PRO A 118 5.50 -12.76 11.93
C PRO A 118 4.36 -13.62 12.49
N GLU A 119 4.71 -14.77 13.06
CA GLU A 119 3.73 -15.75 13.57
C GLU A 119 2.83 -15.14 14.64
N ASP A 120 3.44 -14.44 15.58
CA ASP A 120 2.80 -13.74 16.70
C ASP A 120 1.97 -12.53 16.24
N GLY A 121 2.04 -12.18 14.95
CA GLY A 121 1.40 -10.99 14.40
C GLY A 121 2.15 -9.71 14.72
N VAL A 122 1.54 -8.58 14.38
CA VAL A 122 2.09 -7.25 14.60
C VAL A 122 1.15 -6.45 15.51
N PRO A 123 1.67 -5.51 16.32
CA PRO A 123 0.83 -4.54 17.02
C PRO A 123 -0.07 -3.82 16.01
N LEU A 124 -1.37 -3.79 16.30
CA LEU A 124 -2.37 -3.18 15.42
C LEU A 124 -2.69 -1.77 15.87
N THR A 125 -2.79 -0.86 14.91
CA THR A 125 -3.31 0.49 15.12
C THR A 125 -4.75 0.42 15.64
N PRO A 126 -5.12 1.17 16.70
CA PRO A 126 -6.50 1.24 17.18
C PRO A 126 -7.46 1.67 16.07
N SER A 127 -8.67 1.12 16.04
CA SER A 127 -9.65 1.39 14.98
C SER A 127 -9.97 2.88 14.81
N ALA A 128 -9.92 3.67 15.89
CA ALA A 128 -10.16 5.12 15.87
C ALA A 128 -9.10 5.92 15.08
N ASN A 129 -7.93 5.33 14.86
CA ASN A 129 -6.84 5.95 14.10
C ASN A 129 -6.78 5.46 12.64
N LEU A 130 -7.67 4.54 12.26
CA LEU A 130 -7.83 4.12 10.86
C LEU A 130 -8.81 5.04 10.15
N LEU A 131 -8.59 5.25 8.85
CA LEU A 131 -9.51 6.05 8.04
C LEU A 131 -10.92 5.43 8.04
N SER A 132 -11.89 6.23 8.45
CA SER A 132 -13.31 5.94 8.32
C SER A 132 -13.71 5.83 6.84
N THR A 133 -14.87 5.21 6.59
CA THR A 133 -15.42 5.11 5.23
C THR A 133 -15.55 6.48 4.56
N SER A 134 -16.08 7.46 5.28
CA SER A 134 -16.27 8.82 4.77
C SER A 134 -14.95 9.51 4.42
N GLU A 135 -13.87 9.26 5.17
CA GLU A 135 -12.55 9.81 4.86
C GLU A 135 -11.93 9.13 3.65
N VAL A 136 -12.09 7.81 3.52
CA VAL A 136 -11.66 7.06 2.32
C VAL A 136 -12.38 7.57 1.08
N GLU A 137 -13.70 7.76 1.15
CA GLU A 137 -14.53 8.29 0.06
C GLU A 137 -14.11 9.70 -0.33
N ARG A 138 -13.92 10.59 0.67
CA ARG A 138 -13.47 11.96 0.44
C ARG A 138 -12.09 12.00 -0.23
N LEU A 139 -11.14 11.21 0.26
CA LEU A 139 -9.79 11.14 -0.33
C LEU A 139 -9.86 10.61 -1.75
N ALA A 140 -10.61 9.54 -2.00
CA ALA A 140 -10.78 8.97 -3.33
C ALA A 140 -11.37 10.00 -4.31
N ALA A 141 -12.43 10.71 -3.92
CA ALA A 141 -13.04 11.74 -4.75
C ALA A 141 -12.06 12.88 -5.07
N LEU A 142 -11.28 13.33 -4.08
CA LEU A 142 -10.24 14.33 -4.28
C LEU A 142 -9.19 13.86 -5.29
N PHE A 143 -8.63 12.66 -5.13
CA PHE A 143 -7.63 12.13 -6.05
C PHE A 143 -8.19 11.90 -7.46
N VAL A 144 -9.42 11.41 -7.59
CA VAL A 144 -10.08 11.23 -8.90
C VAL A 144 -10.28 12.58 -9.58
N SER A 145 -10.69 13.62 -8.86
CA SER A 145 -10.81 14.99 -9.40
C SER A 145 -9.49 15.56 -9.90
N GLN A 146 -8.36 14.99 -9.48
CA GLN A 146 -7.01 15.37 -9.92
C GLN A 146 -6.46 14.45 -11.03
N GLY A 147 -7.27 13.53 -11.56
CA GLY A 147 -6.90 12.67 -12.69
C GLY A 147 -6.43 11.25 -12.31
N VAL A 148 -6.64 10.81 -11.07
CA VAL A 148 -6.54 9.38 -10.74
C VAL A 148 -7.69 8.63 -11.41
N ASN A 149 -7.35 7.67 -12.28
CA ASN A 149 -8.34 6.83 -12.97
C ASN A 149 -8.33 5.37 -12.50
N LYS A 150 -7.41 4.99 -11.60
CA LYS A 150 -7.30 3.63 -11.04
C LYS A 150 -7.20 3.68 -9.52
N ILE A 151 -8.06 2.98 -8.82
CA ILE A 151 -8.00 2.80 -7.37
C ILE A 151 -7.82 1.33 -7.03
N ARG A 152 -6.89 1.00 -6.13
CA ARG A 152 -6.71 -0.36 -5.61
C ARG A 152 -6.83 -0.41 -4.10
N LEU A 153 -7.79 -1.20 -3.64
CA LEU A 153 -8.01 -1.50 -2.24
C LEU A 153 -7.06 -2.63 -1.80
N THR A 154 -6.39 -2.42 -0.68
CA THR A 154 -5.43 -3.35 -0.08
C THR A 154 -5.55 -3.28 1.46
N GLY A 155 -4.67 -3.97 2.17
CA GLY A 155 -4.43 -3.77 3.59
C GLY A 155 -3.40 -4.78 4.07
N GLY A 156 -3.61 -5.29 5.28
CA GLY A 156 -3.38 -6.70 5.56
C GLY A 156 -4.29 -7.53 4.64
N GLU A 157 -5.53 -7.74 5.04
CA GLU A 157 -6.57 -8.34 4.20
C GLU A 157 -7.81 -7.42 4.14
N PRO A 158 -8.08 -6.75 3.01
CA PRO A 158 -9.19 -5.79 2.90
C PRO A 158 -10.55 -6.43 3.19
N THR A 159 -10.71 -7.73 2.93
CA THR A 159 -11.98 -8.44 3.11
C THR A 159 -12.34 -8.71 4.57
N VAL A 160 -11.43 -8.46 5.51
CA VAL A 160 -11.73 -8.45 6.95
C VAL A 160 -12.55 -7.21 7.34
N ARG A 161 -12.50 -6.14 6.54
CA ARG A 161 -13.30 -4.92 6.76
C ARG A 161 -14.77 -5.18 6.34
N SER A 162 -15.72 -4.86 7.23
CA SER A 162 -17.15 -5.15 7.05
C SER A 162 -17.84 -4.19 6.08
N ASP A 163 -17.43 -2.92 6.08
CA ASP A 163 -17.91 -1.82 5.23
C ASP A 163 -17.31 -1.84 3.80
N LEU A 164 -16.48 -2.84 3.46
CA LEU A 164 -15.85 -2.94 2.14
C LEU A 164 -16.85 -2.84 0.96
N PRO A 165 -18.05 -3.49 1.00
CA PRO A 165 -19.03 -3.33 -0.07
C PRO A 165 -19.53 -1.90 -0.25
N GLN A 166 -19.69 -1.15 0.84
CA GLN A 166 -20.07 0.27 0.79
C GLN A 166 -18.97 1.09 0.13
N ILE A 167 -17.71 0.88 0.54
CA ILE A 167 -16.55 1.58 -0.05
C ILE A 167 -16.53 1.36 -1.57
N VAL A 168 -16.67 0.10 -2.03
CA VAL A 168 -16.67 -0.20 -3.47
C VAL A 168 -17.83 0.48 -4.20
N ALA A 169 -19.04 0.49 -3.64
CA ALA A 169 -20.19 1.18 -4.22
C ALA A 169 -19.96 2.69 -4.34
N SER A 170 -19.42 3.32 -3.29
CA SER A 170 -19.08 4.75 -3.29
C SER A 170 -18.00 5.07 -4.32
N LEU A 171 -16.96 4.24 -4.44
CA LEU A 171 -15.95 4.40 -5.49
C LEU A 171 -16.56 4.26 -6.88
N ASN A 172 -17.51 3.36 -7.09
CA ASN A 172 -18.16 3.19 -8.39
C ASN A 172 -18.95 4.43 -8.82
N SER A 173 -19.48 5.21 -7.87
CA SER A 173 -20.09 6.51 -8.18
C SER A 173 -19.10 7.53 -8.77
N LEU A 174 -17.78 7.36 -8.51
CA LEU A 174 -16.74 8.23 -9.05
C LEU A 174 -16.38 7.94 -10.51
N LYS A 175 -16.95 6.89 -11.12
CA LYS A 175 -16.74 6.60 -12.55
C LYS A 175 -17.22 7.73 -13.45
N GLN A 176 -18.28 8.42 -13.06
CA GLN A 176 -18.77 9.62 -13.75
C GLN A 176 -17.75 10.79 -13.73
N HIS A 177 -16.75 10.73 -12.85
CA HIS A 177 -15.69 11.71 -12.70
C HIS A 177 -14.33 11.22 -13.25
N GLY A 178 -14.33 10.15 -14.06
CA GLY A 178 -13.11 9.65 -14.74
C GLY A 178 -12.42 8.48 -14.04
N LEU A 179 -12.98 7.92 -12.96
CA LEU A 179 -12.49 6.65 -12.43
C LEU A 179 -12.82 5.52 -13.41
N GLU A 180 -11.82 4.75 -13.83
CA GLU A 180 -12.01 3.64 -14.77
C GLU A 180 -11.96 2.29 -14.06
N GLN A 181 -11.03 2.14 -13.11
CA GLN A 181 -10.71 0.84 -12.51
C GLN A 181 -10.81 0.88 -10.99
N ILE A 182 -11.61 -0.03 -10.46
CA ILE A 182 -11.67 -0.37 -9.04
C ILE A 182 -11.10 -1.77 -8.89
N GLY A 183 -9.93 -1.87 -8.28
CA GLY A 183 -9.24 -3.11 -8.03
C GLY A 183 -9.14 -3.47 -6.54
N ILE A 184 -9.01 -4.75 -6.24
CA ILE A 184 -8.71 -5.24 -4.90
C ILE A 184 -7.53 -6.21 -4.93
N THR A 185 -6.61 -6.10 -3.97
CA THR A 185 -5.59 -7.12 -3.70
C THR A 185 -5.95 -7.86 -2.42
N THR A 186 -6.07 -9.18 -2.49
CA THR A 186 -6.61 -10.04 -1.43
C THR A 186 -5.97 -11.41 -1.48
N ASN A 187 -5.94 -12.13 -0.37
CA ASN A 187 -5.63 -13.56 -0.35
C ASN A 187 -6.80 -14.44 -0.82
N GLY A 188 -8.00 -13.89 -0.96
CA GLY A 188 -9.17 -14.59 -1.52
C GLY A 188 -9.92 -15.51 -0.55
N ILE A 189 -9.35 -15.87 0.61
CA ILE A 189 -9.97 -16.85 1.53
C ILE A 189 -11.34 -16.38 2.04
N ALA A 190 -11.45 -15.09 2.40
CA ALA A 190 -12.68 -14.51 2.94
C ALA A 190 -13.59 -13.89 1.87
N LEU A 191 -13.25 -14.04 0.57
CA LEU A 191 -14.08 -13.59 -0.55
C LEU A 191 -15.16 -14.59 -0.96
N GLY A 192 -15.60 -15.44 -0.02
CA GLY A 192 -16.57 -16.50 -0.25
C GLY A 192 -17.72 -16.05 -1.18
N ARG A 193 -18.22 -16.99 -1.99
CA ARG A 193 -19.08 -16.76 -3.19
C ARG A 193 -19.94 -15.48 -3.16
N ARG A 194 -20.75 -15.27 -2.12
CA ARG A 194 -21.66 -14.12 -2.01
C ARG A 194 -20.95 -12.77 -1.91
N LYS A 195 -19.84 -12.69 -1.18
CA LYS A 195 -19.13 -11.41 -0.95
C LYS A 195 -18.51 -10.91 -2.26
N LEU A 196 -17.84 -11.78 -3.02
CA LEU A 196 -17.29 -11.39 -4.33
C LEU A 196 -18.40 -10.89 -5.26
N ASP A 197 -19.53 -11.59 -5.33
CA ASP A 197 -20.68 -11.17 -6.16
C ASP A 197 -21.11 -9.76 -5.79
N THR A 198 -21.32 -9.48 -4.50
CA THR A 198 -21.70 -8.15 -4.04
C THR A 198 -20.68 -7.09 -4.44
N LEU A 199 -19.37 -7.37 -4.31
CA LEU A 199 -18.35 -6.40 -4.71
C LEU A 199 -18.39 -6.12 -6.23
N VAL A 200 -18.60 -7.15 -7.05
CA VAL A 200 -18.71 -6.99 -8.51
C VAL A 200 -19.97 -6.21 -8.89
N HIS A 201 -21.11 -6.53 -8.29
CA HIS A 201 -22.36 -5.76 -8.48
C HIS A 201 -22.18 -4.29 -8.06
N ASN A 202 -21.39 -4.04 -7.01
CA ASN A 202 -21.08 -2.68 -6.55
C ASN A 202 -20.02 -1.98 -7.40
N GLY A 203 -19.45 -2.63 -8.43
CA GLY A 203 -18.57 -2.01 -9.41
C GLY A 203 -17.10 -2.41 -9.36
N LEU A 204 -16.73 -3.44 -8.58
CA LEU A 204 -15.38 -4.02 -8.62
C LEU A 204 -15.08 -4.54 -10.04
N THR A 205 -13.93 -4.15 -10.58
CA THR A 205 -13.54 -4.47 -11.97
C THR A 205 -12.29 -5.35 -12.05
N HIS A 206 -11.38 -5.24 -11.08
CA HIS A 206 -10.09 -5.91 -11.12
C HIS A 206 -9.85 -6.71 -9.84
N LEU A 207 -9.53 -7.99 -9.98
CA LEU A 207 -9.19 -8.85 -8.85
C LEU A 207 -7.72 -9.24 -8.94
N ASN A 208 -6.96 -8.95 -7.88
CA ASN A 208 -5.60 -9.43 -7.69
C ASN A 208 -5.57 -10.39 -6.50
N VAL A 209 -5.37 -11.67 -6.76
CA VAL A 209 -5.27 -12.71 -5.73
C VAL A 209 -3.81 -12.98 -5.42
N SER A 210 -3.43 -12.94 -4.15
CA SER A 210 -2.11 -13.43 -3.70
C SER A 210 -2.20 -14.92 -3.44
N LEU A 211 -1.51 -15.71 -4.26
CA LEU A 211 -1.45 -17.18 -4.16
C LEU A 211 -0.05 -17.61 -4.59
N ASP A 212 0.78 -18.06 -3.65
CA ASP A 212 2.21 -18.27 -3.91
C ASP A 212 2.55 -19.69 -4.36
N THR A 213 1.60 -20.62 -4.30
CA THR A 213 1.78 -22.03 -4.70
C THR A 213 0.43 -22.63 -5.08
N LEU A 214 0.45 -23.64 -5.95
CA LEU A 214 -0.73 -24.45 -6.29
C LEU A 214 -0.82 -25.74 -5.44
N ASP A 215 0.19 -26.01 -4.61
CA ASP A 215 0.19 -27.14 -3.68
C ASP A 215 -0.49 -26.74 -2.36
N PRO A 216 -1.52 -27.49 -1.90
CA PRO A 216 -2.28 -27.13 -0.70
C PRO A 216 -1.46 -27.25 0.60
N PHE A 217 -0.49 -28.16 0.68
CA PHE A 217 0.36 -28.32 1.87
C PHE A 217 1.38 -27.20 1.96
N GLN A 218 2.02 -26.87 0.85
CA GLN A 218 2.93 -25.75 0.72
C GLN A 218 2.20 -24.43 0.99
N PHE A 219 0.95 -24.29 0.53
CA PHE A 219 0.11 -23.15 0.87
C PHE A 219 -0.08 -23.00 2.38
N GLU A 220 -0.47 -24.08 3.07
CA GLU A 220 -0.67 -24.07 4.52
C GLU A 220 0.63 -23.76 5.26
N PHE A 221 1.76 -24.31 4.80
CA PHE A 221 3.08 -23.99 5.34
C PHE A 221 3.45 -22.52 5.16
N MET A 222 3.32 -21.99 3.94
CA MET A 222 3.71 -20.62 3.60
C MET A 222 2.84 -19.56 4.29
N THR A 223 1.55 -19.83 4.45
CA THR A 223 0.57 -18.88 4.99
C THR A 223 0.26 -19.11 6.48
N ARG A 224 0.69 -20.25 7.02
CA ARG A 224 0.38 -20.79 8.36
C ARG A 224 -1.11 -21.01 8.62
N ARG A 225 -1.92 -21.12 7.57
CA ARG A 225 -3.38 -21.32 7.65
C ARG A 225 -3.87 -22.16 6.47
N ARG A 226 -4.93 -22.91 6.71
CA ARG A 226 -5.70 -23.56 5.63
C ARG A 226 -6.49 -22.52 4.85
N GLY A 227 -6.85 -22.86 3.61
CA GLY A 227 -7.67 -21.98 2.77
C GLY A 227 -7.42 -22.10 1.28
N HIS A 228 -6.45 -22.93 0.84
CA HIS A 228 -6.06 -23.07 -0.56
C HIS A 228 -7.26 -23.26 -1.51
N GLN A 229 -8.16 -24.20 -1.21
CA GLN A 229 -9.35 -24.44 -2.03
C GLN A 229 -10.28 -23.21 -2.11
N ALA A 230 -10.44 -22.46 -1.02
CA ALA A 230 -11.25 -21.25 -1.02
C ALA A 230 -10.65 -20.16 -1.93
N VAL A 231 -9.31 -20.09 -2.04
CA VAL A 231 -8.63 -19.18 -2.97
C VAL A 231 -8.89 -19.59 -4.41
N LEU A 232 -8.76 -20.88 -4.74
CA LEU A 232 -9.07 -21.39 -6.08
C LEU A 232 -10.54 -21.17 -6.45
N ASP A 233 -11.47 -21.46 -5.54
CA ASP A 233 -12.89 -21.21 -5.72
C ASP A 233 -13.19 -19.72 -5.95
N CYS A 234 -12.47 -18.82 -5.27
CA CYS A 234 -12.58 -17.37 -5.48
C CYS A 234 -12.12 -16.98 -6.89
N ILE A 235 -11.02 -17.56 -7.39
CA ILE A 235 -10.51 -17.31 -8.74
C ILE A 235 -11.52 -17.80 -9.78
N GLU A 236 -11.98 -19.04 -9.67
CA GLU A 236 -12.98 -19.61 -10.59
C GLU A 236 -14.27 -18.79 -10.57
N ARG A 237 -14.71 -18.33 -9.39
CA ARG A 237 -15.90 -17.47 -9.32
C ARG A 237 -15.70 -16.13 -10.00
N ALA A 238 -14.53 -15.51 -9.85
CA ALA A 238 -14.22 -14.25 -10.53
C ALA A 238 -14.23 -14.41 -12.05
N LEU A 239 -13.75 -15.54 -12.57
CA LEU A 239 -13.86 -15.86 -13.99
C LEU A 239 -15.32 -16.06 -14.42
N ALA A 240 -16.11 -16.81 -13.65
CA ALA A 240 -17.51 -17.06 -13.94
C ALA A 240 -18.38 -15.78 -13.92
N LEU A 241 -18.02 -14.79 -13.10
CA LEU A 241 -18.66 -13.47 -13.08
C LEU A 241 -18.22 -12.56 -14.23
N GLY A 242 -17.24 -12.98 -15.04
CA GLY A 242 -16.74 -12.21 -16.17
C GLY A 242 -15.98 -10.96 -15.77
N LEU A 243 -15.23 -10.98 -14.65
CA LEU A 243 -14.40 -9.84 -14.27
C LEU A 243 -13.43 -9.49 -15.41
N PRO A 244 -13.32 -8.21 -15.81
CA PRO A 244 -12.43 -7.77 -16.89
C PRO A 244 -10.96 -8.16 -16.70
N SER A 245 -10.49 -8.31 -15.47
CA SER A 245 -9.12 -8.69 -15.17
C SER A 245 -9.01 -9.46 -13.85
N VAL A 246 -8.57 -10.72 -13.96
CA VAL A 246 -8.14 -11.55 -12.83
C VAL A 246 -6.63 -11.75 -12.91
N LYS A 247 -5.92 -11.37 -11.85
CA LYS A 247 -4.46 -11.50 -11.74
C LYS A 247 -4.11 -12.32 -10.52
N ILE A 248 -3.12 -13.20 -10.65
CA ILE A 248 -2.53 -13.90 -9.51
C ILE A 248 -1.12 -13.36 -9.29
N ASN A 249 -0.85 -12.91 -8.08
CA ASN A 249 0.48 -12.48 -7.66
C ASN A 249 1.14 -13.64 -6.91
N VAL A 250 2.35 -14.00 -7.35
CA VAL A 250 3.16 -15.09 -6.81
C VAL A 250 4.50 -14.50 -6.40
N VAL A 251 4.79 -14.43 -5.10
CA VAL A 251 6.13 -14.08 -4.61
C VAL A 251 7.00 -15.32 -4.67
N VAL A 252 8.04 -15.28 -5.51
CA VAL A 252 8.92 -16.43 -5.71
C VAL A 252 10.12 -16.35 -4.77
N ILE A 253 10.28 -17.39 -3.94
CA ILE A 253 11.27 -17.51 -2.88
C ILE A 253 12.08 -18.78 -3.13
N LYS A 254 13.40 -18.62 -3.19
CA LYS A 254 14.33 -19.72 -3.46
C LYS A 254 14.23 -20.83 -2.41
N GLY A 255 14.17 -22.08 -2.86
CA GLY A 255 14.06 -23.27 -2.01
C GLY A 255 12.68 -23.45 -1.38
N LEU A 256 11.69 -22.70 -1.85
CA LEU A 256 10.30 -22.78 -1.38
C LEU A 256 9.36 -23.06 -2.55
N ASN A 257 9.20 -22.10 -3.46
CA ASN A 257 8.27 -22.17 -4.60
C ASN A 257 8.92 -21.75 -5.94
N ASP A 258 10.24 -21.86 -6.05
CA ASP A 258 11.01 -21.46 -7.24
C ASP A 258 11.26 -22.58 -8.26
N THR A 259 10.73 -23.77 -7.99
CA THR A 259 10.89 -24.96 -8.84
C THR A 259 9.61 -25.20 -9.67
N ASN A 260 8.78 -26.17 -9.29
CA ASN A 260 7.65 -26.62 -10.08
C ASN A 260 6.51 -25.60 -10.13
N ASP A 261 6.27 -24.87 -9.03
CA ASP A 261 5.19 -23.88 -8.92
C ASP A 261 5.19 -22.87 -10.06
N VAL A 262 6.36 -22.37 -10.46
CA VAL A 262 6.48 -21.37 -11.53
C VAL A 262 5.91 -21.91 -12.85
N VAL A 263 6.29 -23.14 -13.22
CA VAL A 263 5.83 -23.79 -14.44
C VAL A 263 4.36 -24.18 -14.33
N ASP A 264 3.93 -24.65 -13.17
CA ASP A 264 2.54 -25.05 -12.92
C ASP A 264 1.58 -23.87 -12.97
N PHE A 265 1.97 -22.70 -12.46
CA PHE A 265 1.22 -21.46 -12.65
C PHE A 265 1.13 -21.04 -14.13
N VAL A 266 2.16 -21.30 -14.94
CA VAL A 266 2.07 -21.08 -16.39
C VAL A 266 1.06 -22.03 -17.01
N ARG A 267 1.13 -23.33 -16.70
CA ARG A 267 0.14 -24.34 -17.15
C ARG A 267 -1.28 -23.97 -16.73
N PHE A 268 -1.45 -23.46 -15.51
CA PHE A 268 -2.74 -23.05 -14.96
C PHE A 268 -3.44 -21.96 -15.79
N THR A 269 -2.70 -21.17 -16.57
CA THR A 269 -3.28 -20.13 -17.44
C THR A 269 -3.78 -20.62 -18.80
N LYS A 270 -3.49 -21.86 -19.20
CA LYS A 270 -3.69 -22.35 -20.58
C LYS A 270 -5.09 -22.03 -21.15
N ASP A 271 -6.14 -22.33 -20.39
CA ASP A 271 -7.53 -22.18 -20.83
C ASP A 271 -8.28 -21.09 -20.04
N LYS A 272 -7.55 -20.22 -19.34
CA LYS A 272 -8.13 -19.24 -18.42
C LYS A 272 -7.59 -17.84 -18.72
N PRO A 273 -8.43 -16.79 -18.79
CA PRO A 273 -7.99 -15.41 -19.01
C PRO A 273 -7.38 -14.81 -17.72
N ILE A 274 -6.41 -15.50 -17.13
CA ILE A 274 -5.71 -15.11 -15.91
C ILE A 274 -4.32 -14.60 -16.28
N THR A 275 -3.90 -13.52 -15.63
CA THR A 275 -2.50 -13.07 -15.69
C THR A 275 -1.75 -13.41 -14.40
N ILE A 276 -0.74 -14.29 -14.49
CA ILE A 276 0.19 -14.51 -13.38
C ILE A 276 1.27 -13.43 -13.37
N ARG A 277 1.56 -12.88 -12.19
CA ARG A 277 2.68 -11.98 -11.92
C ARG A 277 3.64 -12.68 -10.96
N PHE A 278 4.79 -13.11 -11.46
CA PHE A 278 5.87 -13.54 -10.56
C PHE A 278 6.62 -12.31 -10.05
N ILE A 279 6.79 -12.26 -8.74
CA ILE A 279 7.34 -11.12 -8.01
C ILE A 279 8.61 -11.61 -7.32
N GLU A 280 9.70 -10.89 -7.52
CA GLU A 280 10.96 -11.15 -6.83
C GLU A 280 10.79 -10.96 -5.31
N TYR A 281 11.45 -11.80 -4.52
CA TYR A 281 11.46 -11.65 -3.07
C TYR A 281 12.19 -10.35 -2.63
N MET A 282 11.41 -9.38 -2.15
CA MET A 282 11.89 -8.03 -1.81
C MET A 282 12.06 -7.81 -0.30
N PRO A 283 12.98 -6.92 0.10
CA PRO A 283 13.13 -6.52 1.50
C PRO A 283 11.95 -5.66 1.95
N PHE A 284 11.43 -5.94 3.15
CA PHE A 284 10.43 -5.14 3.85
C PHE A 284 10.79 -5.07 5.34
N ASP A 285 10.43 -3.98 6.01
CA ASP A 285 10.62 -3.88 7.46
C ASP A 285 9.91 -5.04 8.16
N GLY A 286 10.68 -5.81 8.93
CA GLY A 286 10.18 -6.97 9.67
C GLY A 286 10.23 -8.31 8.94
N ASN A 287 10.51 -8.35 7.63
CA ASN A 287 10.88 -9.61 6.98
C ASN A 287 12.40 -9.82 7.13
N LYS A 288 12.82 -10.98 7.64
CA LYS A 288 14.26 -11.34 7.77
C LYS A 288 14.86 -11.60 6.39
N TRP A 289 14.86 -10.57 5.54
CA TRP A 289 15.23 -10.66 4.14
C TRP A 289 16.66 -11.17 3.98
N GLN A 290 16.82 -12.06 3.00
CA GLN A 290 18.07 -12.74 2.72
C GLN A 290 18.23 -12.79 1.21
N VAL A 291 19.33 -12.21 0.70
CA VAL A 291 19.65 -12.21 -0.72
C VAL A 291 19.72 -13.62 -1.30
N GLN A 292 20.09 -14.63 -0.49
CA GLN A 292 20.16 -16.03 -0.93
C GLN A 292 18.78 -16.60 -1.32
N LYS A 293 17.69 -16.00 -0.82
CA LYS A 293 16.31 -16.38 -1.11
C LYS A 293 15.73 -15.70 -2.35
N LEU A 294 16.44 -14.73 -2.94
CA LEU A 294 16.04 -14.04 -4.15
C LEU A 294 16.20 -14.96 -5.37
N VAL A 295 15.15 -15.00 -6.20
CA VAL A 295 15.22 -15.61 -7.54
C VAL A 295 15.07 -14.51 -8.58
N PRO A 296 16.14 -14.14 -9.30
CA PRO A 296 16.07 -13.07 -10.29
C PRO A 296 15.13 -13.41 -11.44
N TYR A 297 14.40 -12.43 -11.99
CA TYR A 297 13.43 -12.66 -13.06
C TYR A 297 14.03 -13.36 -14.29
N ARG A 298 15.30 -13.09 -14.61
CA ARG A 298 16.03 -13.74 -15.72
C ARG A 298 16.16 -15.24 -15.53
N HIS A 299 16.20 -15.72 -14.28
CA HIS A 299 16.20 -17.14 -13.97
C HIS A 299 14.80 -17.72 -14.26
N LEU A 300 13.75 -17.07 -13.76
CA LEU A 300 12.36 -17.48 -14.02
C LEU A 300 12.04 -17.56 -15.52
N VAL A 301 12.48 -16.57 -16.30
CA VAL A 301 12.32 -16.59 -17.76
C VAL A 301 12.98 -17.84 -18.36
N LYS A 302 14.22 -18.16 -17.98
CA LYS A 302 14.91 -19.36 -18.48
C LYS A 302 14.19 -20.64 -18.09
N THR A 303 13.75 -20.76 -16.83
CA THR A 303 12.99 -21.91 -16.35
C THR A 303 11.71 -22.10 -17.15
N ILE A 304 10.96 -21.03 -17.41
CA ILE A 304 9.73 -21.10 -18.21
C ILE A 304 10.05 -21.45 -19.67
N GLN A 305 11.11 -20.90 -20.25
CA GLN A 305 11.51 -21.18 -21.64
C GLN A 305 11.97 -22.62 -21.86
N GLN A 306 12.54 -23.28 -20.84
CA GLN A 306 12.91 -24.70 -20.92
C GLN A 306 11.69 -25.60 -21.11
N GLU A 307 10.58 -25.28 -20.45
CA GLU A 307 9.32 -26.03 -20.53
C GLU A 307 8.41 -25.55 -21.67
N PHE A 308 8.45 -24.26 -21.99
CA PHE A 308 7.66 -23.62 -23.02
C PHE A 308 8.58 -22.88 -24.01
N PRO A 309 9.14 -23.57 -25.02
CA PRO A 309 10.08 -22.96 -25.97
C PRO A 309 9.49 -21.79 -26.77
N THR A 310 8.16 -21.73 -26.92
CA THR A 310 7.43 -20.64 -27.58
C THR A 310 7.21 -19.41 -26.69
N PHE A 311 7.60 -19.46 -25.40
CA PHE A 311 7.42 -18.36 -24.46
C PHE A 311 8.21 -17.11 -24.89
N GLU A 312 7.48 -16.04 -25.15
CA GLU A 312 8.01 -14.81 -25.75
C GLU A 312 7.59 -13.55 -25.00
N ARG A 313 8.37 -12.48 -25.19
CA ARG A 313 8.10 -11.18 -24.59
C ARG A 313 7.08 -10.41 -25.42
N VAL A 314 6.12 -9.78 -24.76
CA VAL A 314 5.10 -8.92 -25.38
C VAL A 314 5.53 -7.46 -25.20
N ALA A 315 6.27 -6.92 -26.17
CA ALA A 315 6.86 -5.58 -26.06
C ALA A 315 5.84 -4.42 -26.05
N ASN A 316 4.69 -4.58 -26.72
CA ASN A 316 3.71 -3.51 -26.92
C ASN A 316 2.79 -3.26 -25.72
N ARG A 317 3.12 -3.80 -24.54
CA ARG A 317 2.29 -3.70 -23.32
C ARG A 317 2.99 -3.03 -22.15
N ASP A 318 4.25 -2.64 -22.27
CA ASP A 318 5.02 -2.06 -21.18
C ASP A 318 4.76 -0.53 -21.17
N ASP A 319 4.18 0.02 -20.08
CA ASP A 319 4.22 1.47 -19.82
C ASP A 319 5.66 1.89 -19.48
N PRO A 320 6.13 3.09 -19.85
CA PRO A 320 7.47 3.57 -19.48
C PRO A 320 7.80 3.48 -17.99
N ASN A 321 6.77 3.51 -17.13
CA ASN A 321 6.88 3.44 -15.68
C ASN A 321 6.53 2.07 -15.10
N ASP A 322 6.19 1.09 -15.93
CA ASP A 322 5.87 -0.25 -15.46
C ASP A 322 7.12 -0.89 -14.86
N THR A 323 6.98 -1.33 -13.61
CA THR A 323 8.04 -2.09 -12.95
C THR A 323 8.11 -3.52 -13.47
N SER A 324 7.17 -3.94 -14.32
CA SER A 324 7.00 -5.32 -14.73
C SER A 324 7.00 -5.55 -16.23
N LYS A 325 7.65 -6.63 -16.68
CA LYS A 325 7.78 -6.96 -18.12
C LYS A 325 6.80 -8.04 -18.55
N HIS A 326 6.04 -7.81 -19.61
CA HIS A 326 5.01 -8.74 -20.07
C HIS A 326 5.53 -9.85 -21.01
N TRP A 327 5.09 -11.09 -20.76
CA TRP A 327 5.39 -12.29 -21.57
C TRP A 327 4.13 -13.12 -21.88
N ARG A 328 4.17 -13.98 -22.89
CA ARG A 328 3.08 -14.93 -23.23
C ARG A 328 3.64 -16.27 -23.70
N VAL A 329 2.88 -17.33 -23.48
CA VAL A 329 2.98 -18.58 -24.25
C VAL A 329 1.94 -18.44 -25.38
N PRO A 330 2.36 -18.42 -26.66
CA PRO A 330 1.47 -18.28 -27.82
C PRO A 330 0.37 -19.33 -27.91
#